data_AF-A0AAV6UYJ7-F1
#
_entry.id   AF-A0AAV6UYJ7-F1
#
_cell.length_a   1.000
_cell.length_b   1.000
_cell.length_c   1.000
_cell.angle_alpha   90.00
_cell.angle_beta   90.00
_cell.angle_gamma   90.00
#
_symmetry.space_group_name_H-M   'P 1'
#
loop_
_entity.id
_entity.type
_entity.pdbx_description
1 polymer ?
#
loop_
_entity_poly.entity_id
_entity_poly.type
_entity_poly.pdbx_seq_one_letter_code
_entity_poly.pdbx_strand_id
1 'polypeptide(L)' 'MLHLFLAIELIIFMALAKGKSRVRVGAPTLHTKTAIKVAEMMTNAKFTISQDETNDSWVIECDGIGLERYYEKL' A
#
# COMPACT_ATOMS: atom_id res chain seq x y z
N MET A 1 -16.30 10.36 3.73
CA MET A 1 -15.23 11.36 3.49
C MET A 1 -14.05 11.22 4.47
N LEU A 2 -14.26 10.80 5.73
CA LEU A 2 -13.18 10.65 6.74
C LEU A 2 -12.22 9.45 6.51
N HIS A 3 -12.54 8.54 5.58
CA HIS A 3 -11.82 7.27 5.39
C HIS A 3 -10.64 7.34 4.40
N LEU A 4 -10.38 8.52 3.80
CA LEU A 4 -9.51 8.67 2.64
C LEU A 4 -8.04 8.98 2.99
N PHE A 5 -7.80 9.70 4.09
CA PHE A 5 -6.46 10.12 4.50
C PHE A 5 -5.62 8.96 5.03
N LEU A 6 -6.24 8.04 5.79
CA LEU A 6 -5.53 6.94 6.42
C LEU A 6 -4.89 5.98 5.40
N ALA A 7 -5.55 5.79 4.26
CA ALA A 7 -5.04 4.88 3.22
C ALA A 7 -3.72 5.37 2.60
N ILE A 8 -3.47 6.69 2.56
CA ILE A 8 -2.25 7.25 1.97
C ILE A 8 -1.03 6.96 2.85
N GLU A 9 -1.19 7.14 4.16
CA GLU A 9 -0.10 6.92 5.13
C GLU A 9 0.31 5.43 5.18
N LEU A 10 -0.63 4.52 4.94
CA LEU A 10 -0.36 3.07 4.94
C LEU A 10 0.46 2.59 3.75
N ILE A 11 0.48 3.31 2.61
CA ILE A 11 1.17 2.86 1.39
C ILE A 11 2.67 2.61 1.63
N ILE A 12 3.34 3.52 2.32
CA ILE A 12 4.77 3.36 2.60
C ILE A 12 5.02 2.19 3.55
N PHE A 13 4.16 1.99 4.55
CA PHE A 13 4.29 0.86 5.46
C PHE A 13 4.04 -0.48 4.75
N MET A 14 3.08 -0.53 3.83
CA MET A 14 2.85 -1.70 2.98
C MET A 14 4.08 -2.01 2.11
N ALA A 15 4.71 -1.00 1.51
CA ALA A 15 5.90 -1.16 0.69
C ALA A 15 7.10 -1.69 1.49
N LEU A 16 7.25 -1.27 2.75
CA LEU A 16 8.36 -1.68 3.62
C LEU A 16 8.11 -3.02 4.32
N ALA A 17 6.86 -3.44 4.47
CA ALA A 17 6.50 -4.69 5.12
C ALA A 17 7.11 -5.92 4.42
N LYS A 18 7.30 -7.00 5.17
CA LYS A 18 7.78 -8.28 4.64
C LYS A 18 6.63 -9.08 4.03
N GLY A 19 6.73 -9.37 2.73
CA GLY A 19 5.75 -10.19 2.02
C GLY A 19 4.52 -9.39 1.56
N LYS A 20 3.39 -10.09 1.39
CA LYS A 20 2.19 -9.53 0.79
C LYS A 20 1.27 -8.91 1.84
N SER A 21 0.91 -7.64 1.64
CA SER A 21 -0.08 -6.92 2.44
C SER A 21 -1.33 -6.61 1.60
N ARG A 22 -2.49 -6.49 2.27
CA ARG A 22 -3.79 -6.21 1.64
C ARG A 22 -4.58 -5.23 2.49
N VAL A 23 -5.17 -4.23 1.87
CA VAL A 23 -6.09 -3.30 2.54
C VAL A 23 -7.32 -3.07 1.68
N ARG A 24 -8.50 -3.16 2.32
CA ARG A 24 -9.78 -2.80 1.71
C ARG A 24 -10.04 -1.31 1.96
N VAL A 25 -10.37 -0.59 0.91
CA VAL A 25 -10.64 0.85 0.91
C VAL A 25 -11.85 1.15 0.03
N GLY A 26 -12.35 2.38 0.07
CA GLY A 26 -13.24 2.88 -0.98
C GLY A 26 -12.48 3.14 -2.28
N ALA A 27 -13.15 3.74 -3.27
CA ALA A 27 -12.53 4.08 -4.56
C ALA A 27 -11.19 4.85 -4.38
N PRO A 28 -10.06 4.33 -4.93
CA PRO A 28 -8.76 4.98 -4.82
C PRO A 28 -8.75 6.34 -5.51
N THR A 29 -8.32 7.37 -4.79
CA THR A 29 -8.20 8.72 -5.36
C THR A 29 -6.90 8.92 -6.12
N LEU A 30 -6.79 10.07 -6.80
CA LEU A 30 -5.53 10.46 -7.45
C LEU A 30 -4.36 10.48 -6.46
N HIS A 31 -4.57 10.96 -5.24
CA HIS A 31 -3.53 10.95 -4.20
C HIS A 31 -3.07 9.54 -3.83
N THR A 32 -4.01 8.60 -3.68
CA THR A 32 -3.69 7.19 -3.41
C THR A 32 -2.85 6.60 -4.53
N LYS A 33 -3.22 6.84 -5.80
CA LYS A 33 -2.48 6.36 -6.97
C LYS A 33 -1.09 6.97 -7.07
N THR A 34 -0.95 8.27 -6.81
CA THR A 34 0.35 8.95 -6.80
C THR A 34 1.25 8.44 -5.66
N ALA A 35 0.71 8.24 -4.46
CA ALA A 35 1.47 7.68 -3.33
C ALA A 35 1.98 6.27 -3.64
N ILE A 36 1.15 5.42 -4.24
CA ILE A 36 1.56 4.09 -4.73
C ILE A 36 2.70 4.25 -5.74
N LYS A 37 2.55 5.12 -6.75
CA LYS A 37 3.58 5.30 -7.76
C LYS A 37 4.90 5.79 -7.17
N VAL A 38 4.85 6.71 -6.20
CA VAL A 38 6.04 7.18 -5.48
C VAL A 38 6.69 6.06 -4.68
N ALA A 39 5.91 5.26 -3.96
CA ALA A 39 6.43 4.10 -3.21
C ALA A 39 7.10 3.07 -4.13
N GLU A 40 6.51 2.77 -5.29
CA GLU A 40 7.11 1.90 -6.32
C GLU A 40 8.35 2.50 -7.01
N MET A 41 8.52 3.83 -6.99
CA MET A 41 9.74 4.48 -7.53
C MET A 41 10.86 4.52 -6.49
N MET A 42 10.51 4.71 -5.22
CA MET A 42 11.48 4.79 -4.11
C MET A 42 11.90 3.41 -3.61
N THR A 43 11.11 2.37 -3.89
CA THR A 43 11.33 1.00 -3.42
C THR A 43 11.09 0.02 -4.57
N ASN A 44 11.47 -1.25 -4.39
CA ASN A 44 11.13 -2.32 -5.35
C ASN A 44 9.77 -2.99 -5.08
N ALA A 45 8.95 -2.43 -4.19
CA ALA A 45 7.62 -2.97 -3.91
C ALA A 45 6.72 -2.93 -5.15
N LYS A 46 5.74 -3.82 -5.20
CA LYS A 46 4.77 -3.91 -6.31
C LYS A 46 3.36 -3.80 -5.80
N PHE A 47 2.55 -2.94 -6.41
CA PHE A 47 1.17 -2.75 -6.01
C PHE A 47 0.19 -3.25 -7.07
N THR A 48 -0.93 -3.80 -6.62
CA THR A 48 -2.07 -4.17 -7.47
C THR A 48 -3.34 -3.60 -6.85
N ILE A 49 -4.20 -3.02 -7.69
CA ILE A 49 -5.46 -2.42 -7.26
C ILE A 49 -6.58 -3.15 -8.00
N SER A 50 -7.54 -3.69 -7.24
CA SER A 50 -8.70 -4.40 -7.79
C SER A 50 -9.99 -3.89 -7.16
N GLN A 51 -11.08 -3.89 -7.94
CA GLN A 51 -12.40 -3.57 -7.42
C GLN A 51 -13.05 -4.86 -6.90
N ASP A 52 -13.60 -4.80 -5.69
CA ASP A 52 -14.44 -5.84 -5.11
C ASP A 52 -15.88 -5.60 -5.59
N GLU A 53 -16.28 -6.35 -6.61
CA GLU A 53 -17.56 -6.23 -7.32
C GLU A 53 -18.78 -6.39 -6.40
N THR A 54 -18.60 -6.98 -5.21
CA THR A 54 -19.70 -7.28 -4.29
C THR A 54 -20.07 -6.13 -3.34
N ASN A 55 -19.14 -5.21 -3.07
CA ASN A 55 -19.28 -4.27 -1.93
C ASN A 55 -18.91 -2.80 -2.25
N ASP A 56 -18.90 -2.40 -3.53
CA ASP A 56 -18.43 -1.06 -3.97
C ASP A 56 -17.14 -0.61 -3.26
N SER A 57 -16.23 -1.57 -3.11
CA SER A 57 -14.98 -1.40 -2.38
C SER A 57 -13.82 -1.83 -3.26
N TRP A 58 -12.62 -1.44 -2.87
CA TRP A 58 -11.40 -1.71 -3.62
C TRP A 58 -10.39 -2.36 -2.69
N VAL A 59 -9.60 -3.26 -3.24
CA VAL A 59 -8.49 -3.90 -2.55
C VAL A 59 -7.19 -3.43 -3.15
N ILE A 60 -6.34 -2.88 -2.30
CA ILE A 60 -4.94 -2.58 -2.63
C ILE A 60 -4.11 -3.72 -2.06
N GLU A 61 -3.38 -4.41 -2.92
CA GLU A 61 -2.37 -5.39 -2.54
C GLU A 61 -0.98 -4.80 -2.76
N CYS A 62 -0.02 -5.15 -1.90
CA CYS A 62 1.38 -4.79 -2.07
C CYS A 62 2.29 -5.98 -1.72
N ASP A 63 3.20 -6.31 -2.63
CA ASP A 63 4.35 -7.16 -2.35
C ASP A 63 5.49 -6.27 -1.85
N GLY A 64 5.66 -6.20 -0.53
CA GLY A 64 6.62 -5.33 0.13
C GLY A 64 8.04 -5.90 0.16
N ILE A 65 9.03 -5.01 0.33
CA ILE A 65 10.46 -5.35 0.21
C ILE A 65 11.04 -6.05 1.45
N GLY A 66 10.31 -6.08 2.57
CA GLY A 66 10.80 -6.65 3.82
C GLY A 66 12.01 -5.91 4.37
N LEU A 67 11.91 -4.60 4.58
CA LEU A 67 12.98 -3.81 5.16
C LEU A 67 13.22 -4.23 6.63
N GLU A 68 14.35 -4.87 6.89
CA GLU A 68 14.80 -5.25 8.24
C GLU A 68 15.77 -4.19 8.80
N ARG A 69 15.68 -3.89 10.10
CA ARG A 69 16.59 -2.94 10.76
C ARG A 69 17.99 -3.56 10.87
N TYR A 70 19.01 -2.79 10.47
CA TYR A 70 20.41 -3.25 10.52
C TYR A 70 20.99 -3.37 11.95
N TYR A 71 20.50 -2.60 12.92
CA TYR A 71 21.08 -2.54 14.28
C TYR A 71 20.58 -3.60 15.26
N GLU A 72 19.63 -4.45 14.86
CA GLU A 72 19.06 -5.51 15.71
C GLU A 72 19.75 -6.88 15.49
N LYS A 73 20.79 -6.92 14.64
CA LYS A 73 21.61 -8.09 14.34
C LYS A 73 23.04 -8.01 14.93
N LEU A 74 23.31 -7.02 15.79
CA LEU A 74 24.54 -6.84 16.58
C LEU A 74 24.26 -7.21 18.03
#